data_AF-A0A2M7CVM7-F1
#
_entry.id   AF-A0A2M7CVM7-F1
#
_cell.length_a   1.000
_cell.length_b   1.000
_cell.length_c   1.000
_cell.angle_alpha   90.00
_cell.angle_beta   90.00
_cell.angle_gamma   90.00
#
_symmetry.space_group_name_H-M   'P 1'
#
loop_
_entity.id
_entity.type
_entity.pdbx_description
1 polymer ?
#
loop_
_entity_poly.entity_id
_entity_poly.type
_entity_poly.pdbx_seq_one_letter_code
_entity_poly.pdbx_strand_id
1 'polypeptide(L)' 'DMVTIGQYLQPSRHHHPVLRYWTPDEFQQIETLGYQLGFRHVASGPLVRSSYHADQMAHAAGVRVEPSAAAPTA' A
#
# COMPACT_ATOMS: atom_id res chain seq x y z
N ASP A 1 4.61 -8.23 9.73
CA ASP A 1 5.29 -7.51 8.62
C ASP A 1 4.33 -7.43 7.45
N MET A 2 4.24 -6.24 6.87
CA MET A 2 3.22 -5.87 5.88
C MET A 2 3.87 -5.08 4.76
N VAL A 3 3.37 -5.25 3.52
CA VAL A 3 3.81 -4.48 2.37
C VAL A 3 2.61 -4.03 1.52
N THR A 4 2.67 -2.80 1.03
CA THR A 4 1.69 -2.21 0.12
C THR A 4 2.36 -1.85 -1.20
N ILE A 5 1.80 -2.27 -2.33
CA ILE A 5 2.35 -2.05 -3.67
C ILE A 5 1.27 -1.40 -4.53
N GLY A 6 1.54 -0.16 -4.97
CA GLY A 6 0.59 0.64 -5.71
C GLY A 6 1.16 1.25 -6.99
N GLN A 7 0.31 1.62 -7.93
CA GLN A 7 0.72 2.34 -9.14
C GLN A 7 1.21 3.73 -8.75
N TYR A 8 2.40 4.08 -9.23
CA TYR A 8 2.86 5.46 -9.21
C TYR A 8 2.00 6.29 -10.15
N LEU A 9 1.35 7.32 -9.60
CA LEU A 9 0.63 8.34 -10.35
C LEU A 9 1.40 9.64 -10.20
N GLN A 10 1.91 10.14 -11.32
CA GLN A 10 2.66 11.39 -11.38
C GLN A 10 1.76 12.55 -10.90
N PRO A 11 2.12 13.27 -9.82
CA PRO A 11 1.28 14.35 -9.30
C PRO A 11 1.19 15.56 -10.23
N SER A 12 2.29 15.87 -10.92
CA SER A 12 2.38 16.96 -11.89
C SER A 12 3.50 16.71 -12.91
N ARG A 13 3.50 17.44 -14.02
CA ARG A 13 4.49 17.28 -15.11
C ARG A 13 5.95 17.47 -14.69
N HIS A 14 6.22 18.07 -13.53
CA HIS A 14 7.56 18.29 -13.00
C HIS A 14 8.10 17.13 -12.15
N HIS A 15 7.25 16.14 -11.82
CA HIS A 15 7.67 14.94 -11.11
C HIS A 15 8.19 13.89 -12.09
N HIS A 16 8.83 12.83 -11.56
CA HIS A 16 9.29 11.71 -12.37
C HIS A 16 8.15 11.20 -13.28
N PRO A 17 8.38 11.00 -14.59
CA PRO A 17 7.32 10.51 -15.48
C PRO A 17 6.90 9.09 -15.12
N VAL A 18 5.64 8.76 -15.41
CA VAL A 18 5.19 7.36 -15.36
C VAL A 18 5.86 6.62 -16.52
N LEU A 19 6.66 5.61 -16.20
CA LEU A 19 7.33 4.79 -17.21
C LEU A 19 6.45 3.64 -17.72
N ARG A 20 5.56 3.14 -16.85
CA ARG A 20 4.68 2.00 -17.14
C ARG A 20 3.44 2.05 -16.26
N TYR A 21 2.31 1.70 -16.87
CA TYR A 21 1.09 1.34 -16.17
C TYR A 21 1.01 -0.19 -16.09
N TRP A 22 0.92 -0.71 -14.88
CA TRP A 22 0.81 -2.14 -14.63
C TRP A 22 -0.64 -2.60 -14.72
N THR A 23 -0.87 -3.81 -15.22
CA THR A 23 -2.21 -4.38 -15.31
C THR A 23 -2.66 -4.97 -13.96
N PRO A 24 -3.97 -5.12 -13.72
CA PRO A 24 -4.47 -5.79 -12.52
C PRO A 24 -3.87 -7.19 -12.30
N ASP A 25 -3.71 -7.98 -13.36
CA ASP A 25 -3.14 -9.33 -13.29
C ASP A 25 -1.67 -9.32 -12.85
N GLU A 26 -0.89 -8.33 -13.29
CA GLU A 26 0.50 -8.19 -12.85
C GLU A 26 0.59 -7.81 -11.37
N PHE A 27 -0.31 -6.97 -10.88
CA PHE A 27 -0.40 -6.69 -9.44
C PHE A 27 -0.76 -7.95 -8.64
N GLN A 28 -1.62 -8.82 -9.17
CA GLN A 28 -1.96 -10.10 -8.52
C GLN A 28 -0.77 -11.07 -8.47
N GLN A 29 0.05 -11.11 -9.54
CA GLN A 29 1.29 -11.90 -9.55
C GLN A 29 2.28 -11.39 -8.49
N ILE A 30 2.43 -10.07 -8.37
CA ILE A 30 3.27 -9.45 -7.34
C ILE A 30 2.74 -9.77 -5.93
N GLU A 31 1.41 -9.74 -5.74
CA GLU A 31 0.80 -10.09 -4.45
C GLU A 31 1.16 -11.52 -4.03
N THR A 32 0.99 -12.45 -4.96
CA THR A 32 1.34 -13.87 -4.77
C THR A 32 2.82 -14.04 -4.42
N LEU A 33 3.70 -13.33 -5.12
CA LEU A 33 5.14 -13.33 -4.82
C LEU A 33 5.43 -12.77 -3.43
N GLY A 34 4.76 -11.69 -3.02
CA GLY A 34 4.90 -11.11 -1.68
C GLY A 34 4.59 -12.13 -0.58
N TYR A 35 3.50 -12.89 -0.74
CA TYR A 35 3.18 -13.97 0.21
C TYR A 35 4.22 -15.10 0.19
N GLN A 36 4.72 -15.50 -0.99
CA GLN A 36 5.78 -16.50 -1.12
C GLN A 36 7.10 -16.07 -0.46
N LEU A 37 7.39 -14.76 -0.44
CA LEU A 37 8.55 -14.17 0.23
C LEU A 37 8.38 -14.10 1.76
N GLY A 38 7.22 -14.45 2.30
CA GLY A 38 6.97 -14.53 3.75
C GLY A 38 6.37 -13.27 4.37
N PHE A 39 5.91 -12.28 3.57
CA PHE A 39 5.12 -11.18 4.12
C PHE A 39 3.80 -11.72 4.66
N ARG A 40 3.44 -11.30 5.88
CA ARG A 40 2.22 -11.77 6.53
C ARG A 40 0.99 -11.15 5.88
N HIS A 41 1.07 -9.88 5.47
CA HIS A 41 0.00 -9.15 4.80
C HIS A 41 0.56 -8.42 3.58
N VAL A 42 -0.08 -8.60 2.43
CA VAL A 42 0.29 -7.95 1.17
C VAL A 42 -0.94 -7.27 0.61
N ALA A 43 -0.85 -5.97 0.31
CA ALA A 43 -1.86 -5.27 -0.48
C ALA A 43 -1.22 -4.82 -1.79
N SER A 44 -1.74 -5.26 -2.93
CA SER A 44 -1.18 -4.97 -4.25
C SER A 44 -2.29 -4.55 -5.21
N GLY A 45 -2.14 -3.41 -5.87
CA GLY A 45 -3.13 -2.97 -6.86
C GLY A 45 -2.97 -1.51 -7.28
N PRO A 46 -3.60 -1.09 -8.40
CA PRO A 46 -3.35 0.24 -8.98
C PRO A 46 -3.60 1.40 -8.01
N LEU A 47 -4.65 1.29 -7.19
CA LEU A 47 -5.07 2.35 -6.26
C LEU A 47 -4.62 2.11 -4.82
N VAL A 48 -3.86 1.04 -4.55
CA VAL A 48 -3.33 0.78 -3.21
C VAL A 48 -2.42 1.93 -2.79
N ARG A 49 -2.56 2.36 -1.54
CA ARG A 49 -1.74 3.39 -0.88
C ARG A 49 -1.31 2.87 0.49
N SER A 50 -0.28 3.48 1.06
CA SER A 50 0.23 3.08 2.39
C SER A 50 -0.80 3.21 3.51
N SER A 51 -1.79 4.09 3.37
CA SER A 51 -2.91 4.25 4.31
C SER A 51 -4.13 3.38 3.99
N TYR A 52 -4.13 2.67 2.85
CA TYR A 52 -5.27 1.87 2.43
C TYR A 52 -5.49 0.72 3.42
N HIS A 53 -6.60 0.76 4.17
CA HIS A 53 -6.94 -0.21 5.21
C HIS A 53 -5.87 -0.40 6.31
N ALA A 54 -5.03 0.61 6.57
CA ALA A 54 -3.94 0.48 7.54
C ALA A 54 -4.44 0.12 8.96
N ASP A 55 -5.63 0.58 9.32
CA ASP A 55 -6.35 0.24 10.55
C ASP A 55 -6.78 -1.24 10.59
N GLN A 56 -7.40 -1.74 9.52
CA GLN A 56 -7.84 -3.13 9.39
C GLN A 56 -6.66 -4.10 9.28
N MET A 57 -5.60 -3.69 8.58
CA MET A 57 -4.37 -4.46 8.43
C MET A 57 -3.55 -4.48 9.74
N ALA A 58 -3.49 -3.38 10.50
CA ALA A 58 -2.86 -3.38 11.81
C ALA A 58 -3.59 -4.28 12.81
N HIS A 59 -4.93 -4.23 12.80
CA HIS A 59 -5.75 -5.13 13.62
C HIS A 59 -5.55 -6.61 13.23
N ALA A 60 -5.52 -6.94 11.94
CA ALA A 60 -5.24 -8.30 11.46
C ALA A 60 -3.80 -8.76 11.77
N ALA A 61 -2.84 -7.83 11.81
CA ALA A 61 -1.45 -8.09 12.21
C ALA A 61 -1.23 -8.17 13.74
N GLY A 62 -2.29 -8.00 14.55
CA GLY A 62 -2.22 -8.07 16.02
C GLY A 62 -1.59 -6.84 16.68
N VAL A 63 -1.49 -5.72 15.96
CA VAL A 63 -0.96 -4.46 16.48
C VAL A 63 -2.11 -3.64 17.07
N ARG A 64 -2.07 -3.32 18.36
CA ARG A 64 -2.99 -2.33 18.95
C ARG A 64 -2.66 -0.97 18.37
N VAL A 65 -3.58 -0.43 17.56
CA VAL A 65 -3.51 0.95 17.10
C VAL A 65 -3.99 1.83 18.25
N GLU A 66 -3.05 2.40 19.00
CA GLU A 66 -3.38 3.51 19.90
C GLU A 66 -3.88 4.68 19.06
N PRO A 67 -4.97 5.37 19.47
CA PRO A 67 -5.50 6.49 18.70
C PRO A 67 -4.43 7.59 18.58
N SER A 68 -3.99 7.86 17.35
CA SER A 68 -3.10 8.97 17.04
C SER A 68 -3.82 10.27 17.40
N ALA A 69 -3.29 11.01 18.35
CA ALA A 69 -3.77 12.34 18.69
C ALA A 69 -3.84 13.18 17.41
N ALA A 70 -5.04 13.65 17.09
CA ALA A 70 -5.27 14.63 16.04
C ALA A 70 -4.36 15.84 16.30
N ALA A 71 -3.52 16.19 15.33
CA ALA A 71 -2.75 17.42 15.37
C ALA A 71 -3.72 18.61 15.47
N PRO A 72 -3.51 19.58 16.37
CA PRO A 72 -4.39 20.71 16.50
C PRO A 72 -4.32 21.56 15.22
N THR A 73 -5.49 21.84 14.67
CA THR A 73 -5.75 22.82 13.63
C THR A 73 -5.23 24.20 14.08
N ALA A 74 -4.43 24.83 13.22
CA ALA A 74 -4.15 26.26 13.25
C ALA A 74 -4.71 26.90 11.97
#